data_AF-A0A480BVZ5-F1
#
_entry.id   AF-A0A480BVZ5-F1
#
_cell.length_a   1.000
_cell.length_b   1.000
_cell.length_c   1.000
_cell.angle_alpha   90.00
_cell.angle_beta   90.00
_cell.angle_gamma   90.00
#
_symmetry.space_group_name_H-M   'P 1'
#
loop_
_entity.id
_entity.type
_entity.pdbx_description
1 polymer ?
#
loop_
_entity_poly.entity_id
_entity_poly.type
_entity_poly.pdbx_seq_one_letter_code
_entity_poly.pdbx_strand_id
1 'polypeptide(L)' 'MLTWQDGWPVKTRELHNHHFDSTAWNDFAFRDDDIVIATYAKAGTTW' A
#
# COMPACT_ATOMS: atom_id res chain seq x y z
N MET A 1 -8.46 9.19 13.48
CA MET A 1 -9.24 9.78 12.37
C MET A 1 -8.42 9.55 11.11
N LEU A 2 -8.84 8.64 10.24
CA LEU A 2 -8.09 8.36 9.00
C LEU A 2 -8.40 9.48 8.01
N THR A 3 -7.37 10.22 7.61
CA THR A 3 -7.49 11.32 6.66
C THR A 3 -7.51 10.71 5.25
N TRP A 4 -8.71 10.63 4.67
CA TRP A 4 -8.89 10.29 3.27
C TRP A 4 -8.58 11.52 2.42
N GLN A 5 -7.75 11.37 1.40
CA GLN A 5 -7.59 12.37 0.35
C GLN A 5 -8.36 11.86 -0.85
N ASP A 6 -9.36 12.61 -1.30
CA ASP A 6 -10.20 12.30 -2.48
C ASP A 6 -10.90 10.94 -2.45
N GLY A 7 -11.18 10.41 -1.24
CA GLY A 7 -11.85 9.12 -1.04
C GLY A 7 -10.92 7.89 -1.15
N TRP A 8 -9.63 8.10 -1.38
CA TRP A 8 -8.62 7.04 -1.50
C TRP A 8 -7.80 6.87 -0.22
N PRO A 9 -7.36 5.64 0.10
CA PRO A 9 -6.51 5.39 1.23
C PRO A 9 -5.13 6.01 1.00
N VAL A 10 -4.69 6.81 1.96
CA VAL A 10 -3.39 7.50 1.90
C VAL A 10 -2.41 6.82 2.85
N LYS A 11 -1.15 6.73 2.44
CA LYS A 11 -0.06 6.25 3.28
C LYS A 11 0.04 7.12 4.55
N THR A 12 -0.09 6.50 5.73
CA THR A 12 -0.11 7.23 7.01
C THR A 12 1.22 7.22 7.75
N ARG A 13 2.14 6.31 7.39
CA ARG A 13 3.47 6.18 7.99
C ARG A 13 4.40 5.33 7.11
N GLU A 14 5.67 5.38 7.43
CA GLU A 14 6.67 4.42 6.94
C GLU A 14 6.78 3.20 7.86
N LEU A 15 7.14 2.07 7.25
CA LEU A 15 7.51 0.79 7.84
C LEU A 15 8.87 0.43 7.28
N HIS A 16 9.92 0.57 8.09
CA HIS A 16 11.28 0.23 7.66
C HIS A 16 11.93 -0.62 8.76
N ASN A 17 12.06 -1.91 8.49
CA ASN A 17 12.71 -2.91 9.34
C ASN A 17 13.20 -4.08 8.48
N HIS A 18 13.83 -5.06 9.11
CA HIS A 18 14.40 -6.22 8.41
C HIS A 18 13.41 -7.00 7.53
N HIS A 19 12.12 -7.05 7.89
CA HIS A 19 11.11 -7.82 7.17
C HIS A 19 10.20 -6.96 6.29
N PHE A 20 10.15 -5.65 6.52
CA PHE A 20 9.26 -4.73 5.82
C PHE A 20 9.98 -3.44 5.47
N ASP A 21 9.92 -3.06 4.20
CA ASP A 21 10.37 -1.76 3.74
C ASP A 21 9.29 -1.13 2.85
N SER A 22 8.55 -0.16 3.38
CA SER A 22 7.51 0.56 2.63
C SER A 22 8.04 1.72 1.81
N THR A 23 9.34 2.01 1.87
CA THR A 23 9.93 3.11 1.09
C THR A 23 9.89 2.81 -0.41
N ALA A 24 9.83 1.53 -0.80
CA ALA A 24 9.67 1.09 -2.18
C ALA A 24 8.42 1.67 -2.87
N TRP A 25 7.36 2.01 -2.11
CA TRP A 25 6.14 2.60 -2.65
C TRP A 25 6.22 4.11 -2.91
N ASN A 26 7.26 4.80 -2.42
CA ASN A 26 7.38 6.25 -2.56
C ASN A 26 7.63 6.68 -4.01
N ASP A 27 8.31 5.84 -4.77
CA ASP A 27 8.66 6.12 -6.17
C ASP A 27 7.78 5.32 -7.15
N PHE A 28 6.80 4.58 -6.65
CA PHE A 28 5.86 3.84 -7.49
C PHE A 28 4.83 4.80 -8.11
N ALA A 29 4.87 4.94 -9.43
CA ALA A 29 3.94 5.79 -10.16
C ALA A 29 2.60 5.06 -10.38
N PHE A 30 1.61 5.34 -9.53
CA PHE A 30 0.24 4.85 -9.69
C PHE A 30 -0.42 5.40 -10.96
N ARG A 31 -1.23 4.57 -11.59
CA ARG A 31 -2.08 4.94 -12.73
C ARG A 31 -3.54 4.93 -12.33
N ASP A 32 -4.36 5.65 -13.09
CA ASP A 32 -5.79 5.80 -12.80
C ASP A 32 -6.58 4.48 -12.92
N ASP A 33 -6.07 3.50 -13.68
CA ASP A 33 -6.71 2.20 -13.94
C ASP A 33 -6.08 1.03 -13.16
N ASP A 34 -5.10 1.30 -12.30
CA ASP A 34 -4.46 0.26 -11.48
C ASP A 34 -5.41 -0.26 -10.40
N ILE A 35 -5.51 -1.59 -10.29
CA ILE A 35 -6.19 -2.26 -9.18
C ILE A 35 -5.13 -2.85 -8.25
N VAL A 36 -5.08 -2.36 -7.02
CA VAL A 36 -4.14 -2.83 -6.00
C VAL A 36 -4.84 -3.79 -5.04
N ILE A 37 -4.37 -5.04 -4.99
CA ILE A 37 -4.79 -6.03 -3.99
C ILE A 37 -3.66 -6.20 -2.97
N ALA A 38 -3.91 -5.80 -1.72
CA ALA A 38 -2.97 -5.93 -0.63
C ALA A 38 -3.56 -6.81 0.48
N THR A 39 -2.88 -7.90 0.81
CA THR A 39 -3.23 -8.76 1.94
C THR A 39 -1.99 -9.05 2.78
N TYR A 40 -2.18 -9.45 4.04
CA TYR A 40 -1.07 -10.01 4.80
C TYR A 40 -0.57 -11.32 4.16
N ALA A 41 0.67 -11.69 4.47
CA ALA A 41 1.28 -12.91 3.95
C ALA A 41 0.38 -14.13 4.20
N LYS A 42 0.21 -14.96 3.18
CA LYS A 42 -0.60 -16.20 3.20
C LYS A 42 -2.11 -16.01 3.39
N ALA A 43 -2.65 -14.84 3.08
CA ALA A 43 -4.09 -14.57 3.14
C ALA A 43 -4.84 -14.74 1.79
N GLY A 44 -4.24 -15.43 0.82
CA GLY A 44 -4.96 -15.86 -0.39
C GLY A 44 -4.90 -14.94 -1.61
N THR A 45 -3.84 -14.15 -1.80
CA THR A 45 -3.65 -13.27 -2.98
C THR A 45 -3.71 -13.96 -4.34
N THR A 46 -3.65 -15.28 -4.40
CA THR A 46 -3.61 -16.07 -5.65
C THR A 46 -4.93 -16.78 -5.96
N TRP A 47 -5.83 -16.92 -4.98
CA TRP A 47 -7.00 -17.81 -5.07
C TRP A 47 -8.21 -17.16 -5.73
#